data_AF-C4WWY1-F1
#
_entry.id   AF-C4WWY1-F1
#
_cell.length_a   1.000
_cell.length_b   1.000
_cell.length_c   1.000
_cell.angle_alpha   90.00
_cell.angle_beta   90.00
_cell.angle_gamma   90.00
#
_symmetry.space_group_name_H-M   'P 1'
#
loop_
_entity.id
_entity.type
_entity.pdbx_description
1 polymer ?
#
loop_
_entity_poly.entity_id
_entity_poly.type
_entity_poly.pdbx_seq_one_letter_code
_entity_poly.pdbx_strand_id
1 'polypeptide(L)'
;MNASGKDESMLVLENLSKRGYTAANFSTGLTYTEAKLALRSIARIHATSLALKLKHGPLTERWPFLFQTSRATLSYQALVKRGMPQLHVFLRSKGPQYDTLINTLRSLCRVTKQIIGSLMIPKEPMGLMTHTDFWCNNLMFGEQDQCVILDWQMISYSRPTNDVALLLVSSLSTETRRNHSNELVDIYWKALTTHASKLGVDIERATRIQPI
;
A
#
# COMPACT_ATOMS: atom_id res chain seq x y z
N MET A 1 3.93 -36.95 -19.83
CA MET A 1 4.97 -35.93 -20.05
C MET A 1 5.10 -35.11 -18.78
N ASN A 2 6.19 -35.32 -18.04
CA ASN A 2 6.48 -34.63 -16.78
C ASN A 2 7.09 -33.26 -17.09
N ALA A 3 6.35 -32.18 -16.84
CA ALA A 3 6.91 -30.83 -16.77
C ALA A 3 7.28 -30.53 -15.31
N SER A 4 8.48 -30.96 -14.89
CA SER A 4 9.04 -30.71 -13.56
C SER A 4 10.27 -29.79 -13.64
N GLY A 5 10.19 -28.70 -14.39
CA GLY A 5 11.15 -27.60 -14.33
C GLY A 5 10.46 -26.41 -13.67
N LYS A 6 10.88 -26.01 -12.46
CA LYS A 6 10.63 -24.64 -12.02
C LYS A 6 11.50 -23.77 -12.91
N ASP A 7 10.89 -22.95 -13.76
CA ASP A 7 11.64 -21.96 -14.53
C ASP A 7 12.35 -21.03 -13.53
N GLU A 8 13.66 -21.15 -13.45
CA GLU A 8 14.48 -20.20 -12.69
C GLU A 8 14.43 -18.86 -13.43
N SER A 9 13.90 -17.85 -12.75
CA SER A 9 13.82 -16.49 -13.27
C SER A 9 14.75 -15.58 -12.47
N MET A 10 15.49 -14.72 -13.18
CA MET A 10 16.40 -13.74 -12.60
C MET A 10 15.89 -12.34 -12.90
N LEU A 11 15.70 -11.53 -11.86
CA LEU A 11 15.38 -10.12 -11.97
C LEU A 11 16.64 -9.29 -11.75
N VAL A 12 17.09 -8.58 -12.78
CA VAL A 12 18.23 -7.65 -12.69
C VAL A 12 17.69 -6.22 -12.67
N LEU A 13 18.01 -5.47 -11.62
CA LEU A 13 17.57 -4.09 -11.43
C LEU A 13 18.76 -3.14 -11.41
N GLU A 14 18.55 -1.93 -11.89
CA GLU A 14 19.53 -0.85 -11.80
C GLU A 14 19.78 -0.47 -10.34
N ASN A 15 21.05 -0.26 -9.98
CA ASN A 15 21.41 0.26 -8.66
C ASN A 15 21.26 1.80 -8.61
N LEU A 16 20.10 2.26 -8.14
CA LEU A 16 19.76 3.68 -8.06
C LEU A 16 20.67 4.50 -7.12
N SER A 17 21.33 3.87 -6.15
CA SER A 17 22.28 4.59 -5.27
C SER A 17 23.44 5.20 -6.07
N LYS A 18 23.82 4.59 -7.20
CA LYS A 18 24.86 5.12 -8.10
C LYS A 18 24.40 6.34 -8.90
N ARG A 19 23.10 6.64 -8.89
CA ARG A 19 22.49 7.81 -9.54
C ARG A 19 22.09 8.91 -8.54
N GLY A 20 22.58 8.83 -7.31
CA GLY A 20 22.31 9.83 -6.28
C GLY A 20 20.96 9.68 -5.59
N TYR A 21 20.25 8.57 -5.79
CA TYR A 21 19.03 8.30 -5.01
C TYR A 21 19.40 7.78 -3.61
N THR A 22 18.69 8.27 -2.60
CA THR A 22 18.83 7.86 -1.22
C THR A 22 17.56 7.19 -0.72
N ALA A 23 17.70 6.15 0.10
CA ALA A 23 16.57 5.52 0.77
C ALA A 23 16.10 6.39 1.95
N ALA A 24 14.80 6.35 2.24
CA ALA A 24 14.28 6.99 3.43
C ALA A 24 14.84 6.39 4.72
N ASN A 25 15.00 7.23 5.75
CA ASN A 25 15.34 6.74 7.09
C ASN A 25 14.06 6.39 7.87
N PHE A 26 13.77 5.10 8.01
CA PHE A 26 12.61 4.63 8.77
C PHE A 26 12.56 5.14 10.22
N SER A 27 13.71 5.26 10.88
CA SER A 27 13.76 5.65 12.30
C SER A 27 13.27 7.08 12.54
N THR A 28 13.45 7.96 11.56
CA THR A 28 12.98 9.36 11.61
C THR A 28 11.67 9.56 10.85
N GLY A 29 11.32 8.63 9.96
CA GLY A 29 10.23 8.78 9.00
C GLY A 29 10.59 9.74 7.87
N LEU A 30 9.64 9.89 6.95
CA LEU A 30 9.71 10.82 5.82
C LEU A 30 9.51 12.25 6.31
N THR A 31 10.28 13.16 5.71
CA THR A 31 9.99 14.58 5.73
C THR A 31 8.67 14.87 5.01
N TYR A 32 8.07 16.03 5.29
CA TYR A 32 6.88 16.49 4.56
C TYR A 32 7.10 16.52 3.04
N THR A 33 8.29 16.97 2.60
CA THR A 33 8.65 17.01 1.17
C THR A 33 8.67 15.62 0.56
N GLU A 34 9.37 14.66 1.18
CA GLU A 34 9.43 13.28 0.69
C GLU A 34 8.04 12.63 0.67
N ALA A 35 7.22 12.85 1.70
CA ALA A 35 5.84 12.35 1.75
C ALA A 35 4.99 12.89 0.58
N LYS A 36 5.13 14.18 0.26
CA LYS A 36 4.48 14.80 -0.89
C LYS A 36 4.95 14.19 -2.21
N LEU A 37 6.24 13.91 -2.37
CA LEU A 37 6.78 13.26 -3.59
C LEU A 37 6.27 11.83 -3.71
N ALA A 38 6.29 11.06 -2.63
CA ALA A 38 5.76 9.71 -2.58
C ALA A 38 4.28 9.67 -2.99
N LEU A 39 3.46 10.52 -2.38
CA LEU A 39 2.02 10.59 -2.68
C LEU A 39 1.73 11.00 -4.13
N ARG A 40 2.52 11.91 -4.70
CA ARG A 40 2.43 12.25 -6.13
C ARG A 40 2.82 11.07 -7.03
N SER A 41 3.87 10.32 -6.68
CA SER A 41 4.30 9.15 -7.44
C SER A 41 3.24 8.05 -7.44
N ILE A 42 2.70 7.68 -6.28
CA ILE A 42 1.66 6.63 -6.21
C ILE A 42 0.34 7.08 -6.84
N ALA A 43 -0.03 8.37 -6.72
CA ALA A 43 -1.22 8.91 -7.38
C ALA A 43 -1.16 8.77 -8.90
N ARG A 44 0.04 8.90 -9.50
CA ARG A 44 0.25 8.68 -10.94
C ARG A 44 -0.01 7.22 -11.33
N ILE A 45 0.44 6.27 -10.51
CA ILE A 45 0.18 4.84 -10.72
C ILE A 45 -1.32 4.54 -10.61
N HIS A 46 -1.99 5.05 -9.58
CA HIS A 46 -3.43 4.89 -9.41
C HIS A 46 -4.23 5.51 -10.56
N ALA A 47 -3.89 6.72 -11.00
CA ALA A 47 -4.54 7.35 -12.16
C ALA A 47 -4.36 6.52 -13.44
N THR A 48 -3.15 5.98 -13.65
CA THR A 48 -2.85 5.11 -14.79
C THR A 48 -3.62 3.81 -14.72
N SER A 49 -3.71 3.21 -13.53
CA SER A 49 -4.50 2.01 -13.28
C SER A 49 -5.99 2.23 -13.58
N LEU A 50 -6.54 3.39 -13.21
CA LEU A 50 -7.93 3.72 -13.50
C LEU A 50 -8.17 3.86 -15.01
N ALA A 51 -7.29 4.58 -15.71
CA ALA A 51 -7.37 4.72 -17.17
C ALA A 51 -7.26 3.37 -17.89
N LEU A 52 -6.35 2.50 -17.45
CA LEU A 52 -6.23 1.14 -17.98
C LEU A 52 -7.52 0.34 -17.75
N LYS A 53 -8.11 0.43 -16.55
CA LYS A 53 -9.35 -0.29 -16.23
C LYS A 53 -10.50 0.17 -17.12
N LEU A 54 -10.67 1.48 -17.29
CA LEU A 54 -11.73 2.04 -18.13
C LEU A 54 -11.54 1.69 -19.61
N LYS A 55 -10.30 1.60 -20.08
CA LYS A 55 -9.98 1.29 -21.47
C LYS A 55 -10.05 -0.21 -21.80
N HIS A 56 -9.68 -1.07 -20.85
CA HIS A 56 -9.45 -2.50 -21.10
C HIS A 56 -10.32 -3.45 -20.27
N GLY A 57 -11.19 -2.93 -19.41
CA GLY A 57 -12.03 -3.74 -18.53
C GLY A 57 -11.30 -4.17 -17.24
N PRO A 58 -11.80 -5.23 -16.56
CA PRO A 58 -11.29 -5.65 -15.26
C PRO A 58 -9.80 -6.00 -15.28
N LEU A 59 -9.01 -5.28 -14.47
CA LEU A 59 -7.55 -5.46 -14.42
C LEU A 59 -7.15 -6.87 -13.98
N THR A 60 -7.94 -7.50 -13.10
CA THR A 60 -7.68 -8.84 -12.58
C THR A 60 -7.84 -9.95 -13.61
N GLU A 61 -8.62 -9.73 -14.67
CA GLU A 61 -8.73 -10.68 -15.79
C GLU A 61 -7.50 -10.62 -16.67
N ARG A 62 -7.02 -9.40 -16.96
CA ARG A 62 -5.82 -9.18 -17.77
C ARG A 62 -4.53 -9.55 -17.06
N TRP A 63 -4.46 -9.30 -15.76
CA TRP A 63 -3.29 -9.59 -14.92
C TRP A 63 -3.71 -10.45 -13.71
N PRO A 64 -3.85 -11.77 -13.93
CA PRO A 64 -4.34 -12.69 -12.88
C PRO A 64 -3.37 -12.87 -11.71
N PHE A 65 -2.11 -12.43 -11.86
CA PHE A 65 -1.11 -12.44 -10.79
C PHE A 65 -1.29 -11.33 -9.77
N LEU A 66 -2.09 -10.28 -10.05
CA LEU A 66 -2.39 -9.25 -9.07
C LEU A 66 -2.94 -9.93 -7.82
N PHE A 67 -2.30 -9.69 -6.67
CA PHE A 67 -2.66 -10.34 -5.42
C PHE A 67 -4.15 -10.15 -5.14
N GLN A 68 -4.89 -11.27 -5.19
CA GLN A 68 -6.31 -11.28 -4.92
C GLN A 68 -6.53 -11.22 -3.41
N THR A 69 -7.52 -10.42 -3.01
CA THR A 69 -7.98 -10.17 -1.63
C THR A 69 -8.00 -11.42 -0.74
N SER A 70 -8.45 -12.56 -1.28
CA SER A 70 -8.58 -13.83 -0.57
C SER A 70 -7.22 -14.42 -0.16
N ARG A 71 -6.23 -14.44 -1.07
CA ARG A 71 -4.88 -14.96 -0.79
C ARG A 71 -4.13 -14.07 0.18
N ALA A 72 -4.21 -12.75 0.00
CA ALA A 72 -3.59 -11.79 0.91
C ALA A 72 -4.15 -11.92 2.34
N THR A 73 -5.48 -12.05 2.48
CA THR A 73 -6.13 -12.24 3.79
C THR A 73 -5.64 -13.50 4.51
N LEU A 74 -5.45 -14.60 3.79
CA LEU A 74 -4.92 -15.84 4.37
C LEU A 74 -3.47 -15.67 4.83
N SER A 75 -2.62 -15.01 4.04
CA SER A 75 -1.22 -14.72 4.39
C SER A 75 -1.12 -13.87 5.67
N TYR A 76 -1.85 -12.75 5.75
CA TYR A 76 -1.85 -11.92 6.95
C TYR A 76 -2.47 -12.66 8.16
N GLN A 77 -3.51 -13.47 7.94
CA GLN A 77 -4.07 -14.30 9.02
C GLN A 77 -3.04 -15.29 9.57
N ALA A 78 -2.22 -15.89 8.71
CA ALA A 78 -1.14 -16.78 9.13
C ALA A 78 -0.07 -16.03 9.94
N LEU A 79 0.29 -14.81 9.53
CA LEU A 79 1.20 -13.94 10.29
C LEU A 79 0.67 -13.66 11.70
N VAL A 80 -0.60 -13.25 11.81
CA VAL A 80 -1.24 -12.93 13.10
C VAL A 80 -1.31 -14.17 14.00
N LYS A 81 -1.70 -15.33 13.44
CA LYS A 81 -1.77 -16.59 14.20
C LYS A 81 -0.41 -17.03 14.72
N ARG A 82 0.68 -16.80 13.98
CA ARG A 82 2.04 -17.17 14.38
C ARG A 82 2.68 -16.15 15.32
N GLY A 83 2.47 -14.86 15.07
CA GLY A 83 3.10 -13.76 15.81
C GLY A 83 2.41 -13.45 17.15
N MET A 84 1.08 -13.56 17.24
CA MET A 84 0.36 -13.16 18.45
C MET A 84 0.75 -13.95 19.70
N PRO A 85 0.94 -15.28 19.66
CA PRO A 85 1.42 -16.02 20.82
C PRO A 85 2.79 -15.52 21.32
N GLN A 86 3.70 -15.18 20.40
CA GLN A 86 5.02 -14.66 20.73
C GLN A 86 4.93 -13.28 21.38
N LEU A 87 4.11 -12.39 20.82
CA LEU A 87 3.84 -11.07 21.39
C LEU A 87 3.20 -11.18 22.78
N HIS A 88 2.28 -12.13 22.98
CA HIS A 88 1.68 -12.38 24.29
C HIS A 88 2.72 -12.77 25.34
N VAL A 89 3.60 -13.72 25.02
CA VAL A 89 4.69 -14.16 25.91
C VAL A 89 5.63 -12.99 26.23
N PHE A 90 6.00 -12.21 25.22
CA PHE A 90 6.84 -11.03 25.40
C PHE A 90 6.20 -9.99 26.32
N LEU A 91 4.93 -9.63 26.10
CA LEU A 91 4.26 -8.63 26.93
C LEU A 91 4.08 -9.12 28.38
N ARG A 92 3.78 -10.40 28.59
CA ARG A 92 3.72 -11.00 29.93
C ARG A 92 5.06 -10.92 30.65
N SER A 93 6.17 -11.14 29.96
CA SER A 93 7.51 -11.07 30.57
C SER A 93 7.93 -9.64 30.93
N LYS A 94 7.25 -8.60 30.40
CA LYS A 94 7.47 -7.20 30.76
C LYS A 94 6.69 -6.75 32.00
N GLY A 95 5.79 -7.57 32.52
CA GLY A 95 5.08 -7.35 33.78
C GLY A 95 3.55 -7.16 33.64
N PRO A 96 2.83 -7.12 34.78
CA PRO A 96 1.37 -7.11 34.81
C PRO A 96 0.74 -5.84 34.23
N GLN A 97 1.49 -4.74 34.11
CA GLN A 97 0.98 -3.49 33.52
C GLN A 97 0.50 -3.64 32.06
N TYR A 98 0.89 -4.73 31.38
CA TYR A 98 0.46 -5.03 30.01
C TYR A 98 -0.78 -5.93 29.91
N ASP A 99 -1.38 -6.38 31.02
CA ASP A 99 -2.51 -7.32 30.97
C ASP A 99 -3.72 -6.75 30.20
N THR A 100 -4.01 -5.45 30.33
CA THR A 100 -5.06 -4.78 29.54
C THR A 100 -4.77 -4.82 28.04
N LEU A 101 -3.52 -4.54 27.64
CA LEU A 101 -3.10 -4.60 26.24
C LEU A 101 -3.20 -6.04 25.70
N ILE A 102 -2.74 -7.02 26.48
CA ILE A 102 -2.82 -8.44 26.14
C ILE A 102 -4.27 -8.88 25.89
N ASN A 103 -5.19 -8.51 26.79
CA ASN A 103 -6.60 -8.86 26.65
C ASN A 103 -7.23 -8.19 25.41
N THR A 104 -6.84 -6.95 25.13
CA THR A 104 -7.26 -6.21 23.93
C THR A 104 -6.76 -6.88 22.65
N LEU A 105 -5.47 -7.24 22.59
CA LEU A 105 -4.89 -7.94 21.44
C LEU A 105 -5.55 -9.31 21.20
N ARG A 106 -5.85 -10.05 22.28
CA ARG A 106 -6.56 -11.34 22.19
C ARG A 106 -7.97 -11.17 21.63
N SER A 107 -8.70 -10.14 22.05
CA SER A 107 -10.00 -9.77 21.47
C SER A 107 -9.87 -9.48 19.98
N LEU A 108 -8.90 -8.62 19.62
CA LEU A 108 -8.65 -8.23 18.23
C LEU A 108 -8.34 -9.44 17.33
N CYS A 109 -7.54 -10.39 17.81
CA CYS A 109 -7.20 -11.61 17.07
C CYS A 109 -8.41 -12.41 16.57
N ARG A 110 -9.51 -12.41 17.33
CA ARG A 110 -10.74 -13.13 16.95
C ARG A 110 -11.40 -12.53 15.72
N VAL A 111 -11.31 -11.21 15.57
CA VAL A 111 -11.93 -10.44 14.47
C VAL A 111 -10.93 -10.08 13.37
N THR A 112 -9.64 -10.33 13.55
CA THR A 112 -8.58 -9.87 12.62
C THR A 112 -8.78 -10.39 11.20
N LYS A 113 -9.24 -11.63 11.01
CA LYS A 113 -9.55 -12.17 9.67
C LYS A 113 -10.64 -11.34 8.97
N GLN A 114 -11.69 -10.98 9.70
CA GLN A 114 -12.81 -10.20 9.16
C GLN A 114 -12.37 -8.76 8.85
N ILE A 115 -11.58 -8.16 9.73
CA ILE A 115 -11.03 -6.82 9.53
C ILE A 115 -10.14 -6.79 8.28
N ILE A 116 -9.17 -7.70 8.19
CA ILE A 116 -8.26 -7.78 7.04
C ILE A 116 -9.04 -8.06 5.76
N GLY A 117 -9.96 -9.02 5.78
CA GLY A 117 -10.81 -9.32 4.63
C GLY A 117 -11.58 -8.09 4.16
N SER A 118 -12.19 -7.34 5.08
CA SER A 118 -12.95 -6.13 4.75
C SER A 118 -12.08 -5.00 4.18
N LEU A 119 -10.86 -4.82 4.70
CA LEU A 119 -9.92 -3.79 4.24
C LEU A 119 -9.33 -4.10 2.85
N MET A 120 -9.20 -5.38 2.54
CA MET A 120 -8.60 -5.85 1.27
C MET A 120 -9.62 -5.94 0.13
N ILE A 121 -10.92 -5.82 0.39
CA ILE A 121 -11.97 -5.81 -0.66
C ILE A 121 -11.89 -4.50 -1.45
N PRO A 122 -11.66 -4.55 -2.78
CA PRO A 122 -11.74 -3.37 -3.64
C PRO A 122 -13.10 -2.68 -3.51
N LYS A 123 -13.12 -1.34 -3.59
CA LYS A 123 -14.37 -0.58 -3.61
C LYS A 123 -14.52 0.07 -4.99
N GLU A 124 -15.40 -0.49 -5.81
CA GLU A 124 -15.69 0.08 -7.12
C GLU A 124 -16.37 1.45 -7.03
N PRO A 125 -16.15 2.33 -8.03
CA PRO A 125 -15.32 2.14 -9.22
C PRO A 125 -13.84 2.49 -9.00
N MET A 126 -13.39 2.61 -7.74
CA MET A 126 -12.00 2.90 -7.38
C MET A 126 -11.22 1.66 -6.92
N GLY A 127 -11.62 0.46 -7.36
CA GLY A 127 -10.73 -0.71 -7.31
C GLY A 127 -9.60 -0.52 -8.31
N LEU A 128 -8.35 -0.50 -7.85
CA LEU A 128 -7.17 -0.17 -8.66
C LEU A 128 -6.00 -1.09 -8.32
N MET A 129 -4.98 -1.10 -9.19
CA MET A 129 -3.67 -1.62 -8.83
C MET A 129 -3.08 -0.75 -7.73
N THR A 130 -2.67 -1.41 -6.66
CA THR A 130 -2.09 -0.83 -5.45
C THR A 130 -0.80 -1.53 -5.16
N HIS A 131 0.16 -0.80 -4.61
CA HIS A 131 1.44 -1.35 -4.21
C HIS A 131 1.27 -2.29 -3.00
N THR A 132 0.39 -1.92 -2.06
CA THR A 132 0.05 -2.57 -0.78
C THR A 132 1.15 -2.71 0.24
N ASP A 133 2.41 -2.56 -0.16
CA ASP A 133 3.56 -2.35 0.72
C ASP A 133 4.16 -0.95 0.51
N PHE A 134 3.31 0.07 0.44
CA PHE A 134 3.72 1.46 0.18
C PHE A 134 4.14 2.19 1.47
N TRP A 135 5.39 2.01 1.87
CA TRP A 135 6.00 2.63 3.05
C TRP A 135 7.44 3.07 2.75
N CYS A 136 8.04 3.86 3.65
CA CYS A 136 9.29 4.60 3.40
C CYS A 136 10.46 3.74 2.93
N ASN A 137 10.60 2.49 3.39
CA ASN A 137 11.72 1.63 3.00
C ASN A 137 11.68 1.20 1.53
N ASN A 138 10.49 1.23 0.92
CA ASN A 138 10.29 0.90 -0.49
C ASN A 138 10.36 2.15 -1.37
N LEU A 139 10.85 3.27 -0.83
CA LEU A 139 10.95 4.55 -1.53
C LEU A 139 12.40 5.03 -1.55
N MET A 140 12.82 5.47 -2.72
CA MET A 140 14.06 6.20 -2.88
C MET A 140 13.80 7.59 -3.45
N PHE A 141 14.55 8.57 -2.96
CA PHE A 141 14.41 9.98 -3.34
C PHE A 141 15.69 10.44 -4.02
N GLY A 142 15.54 11.14 -5.14
CA GLY A 142 16.65 11.68 -5.92
C GLY A 142 16.58 13.19 -6.02
N GLU A 143 17.48 13.76 -6.80
CA GLU A 143 17.44 15.18 -7.14
C GLU A 143 16.15 15.56 -7.88
N GLN A 144 15.85 16.86 -7.93
CA GLN A 144 14.73 17.43 -8.70
C GLN A 144 13.36 16.85 -8.34
N ASP A 145 13.08 16.69 -7.05
CA ASP A 145 11.75 16.26 -6.56
C ASP A 145 11.33 14.88 -7.12
N GLN A 146 12.27 13.95 -7.26
CA GLN A 146 12.00 12.60 -7.76
C GLN A 146 11.82 11.59 -6.64
N CYS A 147 10.80 10.74 -6.76
CA CYS A 147 10.57 9.58 -5.90
C CYS A 147 10.36 8.33 -6.76
N VAL A 148 11.16 7.30 -6.50
CA VAL A 148 11.06 5.98 -7.13
C VAL A 148 10.46 5.00 -6.12
N ILE A 149 9.46 4.25 -6.59
CA ILE A 149 8.78 3.22 -5.82
C ILE A 149 9.39 1.87 -6.19
N LEU A 150 9.89 1.15 -5.20
CA LEU A 150 10.57 -0.14 -5.31
C LEU A 150 9.72 -1.26 -4.71
N ASP A 151 10.13 -2.49 -4.97
CA ASP A 151 9.58 -3.70 -4.34
C ASP A 151 8.07 -3.92 -4.56
N TRP A 152 7.74 -4.20 -5.82
CA TRP A 152 6.37 -4.46 -6.26
C TRP A 152 5.87 -5.89 -5.97
N GLN A 153 6.53 -6.63 -5.06
CA GLN A 153 6.21 -8.04 -4.80
C GLN A 153 4.78 -8.26 -4.29
N MET A 154 4.18 -7.24 -3.66
CA MET A 154 2.83 -7.30 -3.10
C MET A 154 1.75 -6.68 -4.00
N ILE A 155 2.07 -6.27 -5.23
CA ILE A 155 1.11 -5.58 -6.10
C ILE A 155 -0.25 -6.30 -6.15
N SER A 156 -1.32 -5.57 -5.82
CA SER A 156 -2.65 -6.12 -5.61
C SER A 156 -3.71 -5.28 -6.32
N TYR A 157 -4.87 -5.89 -6.60
CA TYR A 157 -6.08 -5.14 -6.93
C TYR A 157 -6.83 -4.82 -5.63
N SER A 158 -6.83 -3.56 -5.21
CA SER A 158 -7.44 -3.15 -3.93
C SER A 158 -7.87 -1.67 -3.93
N ARG A 159 -8.09 -1.09 -2.75
CA ARG A 159 -8.44 0.33 -2.58
C ARG A 159 -7.15 1.17 -2.61
N PRO A 160 -7.03 2.19 -3.46
CA PRO A 160 -5.84 3.05 -3.53
C PRO A 160 -5.58 3.81 -2.22
N THR A 161 -6.61 3.99 -1.39
CA THR A 161 -6.47 4.57 -0.04
C THR A 161 -5.65 3.69 0.89
N ASN A 162 -5.48 2.41 0.62
CA ASN A 162 -4.65 1.51 1.44
C ASN A 162 -3.18 1.93 1.38
N ASP A 163 -2.66 2.27 0.18
CA ASP A 163 -1.29 2.77 0.02
C ASP A 163 -1.13 4.11 0.74
N VAL A 164 -2.06 5.04 0.55
CA VAL A 164 -2.04 6.35 1.20
C VAL A 164 -2.06 6.21 2.73
N ALA A 165 -2.98 5.40 3.27
CA ALA A 165 -3.10 5.19 4.71
C ALA A 165 -1.85 4.52 5.29
N LEU A 166 -1.30 3.51 4.60
CA LEU A 166 -0.09 2.84 5.04
C LEU A 166 1.08 3.81 5.12
N LEU A 167 1.32 4.63 4.09
CA LEU A 167 2.37 5.64 4.11
C LEU A 167 2.19 6.61 5.29
N LEU A 168 1.01 7.20 5.43
CA LEU A 168 0.76 8.22 6.47
C LEU A 168 0.95 7.66 7.89
N VAL A 169 0.52 6.41 8.14
CA VAL A 169 0.57 5.78 9.46
C VAL A 169 1.96 5.25 9.79
N SER A 170 2.62 4.58 8.83
CA SER A 170 3.89 3.87 9.07
C SER A 170 5.14 4.70 8.83
N SER A 171 5.05 5.72 7.98
CA SER A 171 6.22 6.38 7.39
C SER A 171 6.34 7.85 7.78
N LEU A 172 5.43 8.39 8.60
CA LEU A 172 5.51 9.75 9.11
C LEU A 172 5.74 9.77 10.62
N SER A 173 6.49 10.78 11.07
CA SER A 173 6.55 11.12 12.48
C SER A 173 5.14 11.46 13.00
N THR A 174 4.92 11.27 14.30
CA THR A 174 3.64 11.59 14.94
C THR A 174 3.28 13.07 14.78
N GLU A 175 4.28 13.96 14.85
CA GLU A 175 4.09 15.40 14.68
C GLU A 175 3.67 15.74 13.25
N THR A 176 4.43 15.27 12.25
CA THR A 176 4.10 15.49 10.84
C THR A 176 2.72 14.95 10.49
N ARG A 177 2.38 13.75 10.98
CA ARG A 177 1.05 13.17 10.77
C ARG A 177 -0.06 14.04 11.38
N ARG A 178 0.10 14.57 12.59
CA ARG A 178 -0.91 15.44 13.21
C ARG A 178 -1.08 16.75 12.45
N ASN A 179 0.01 17.34 11.99
CA ASN A 179 0.00 18.67 11.41
C ASN A 179 -0.37 18.69 9.91
N HIS A 180 -0.05 17.62 9.16
CA HIS A 180 -0.10 17.64 7.69
C HIS A 180 -0.93 16.53 7.03
N SER A 181 -1.55 15.59 7.77
CA SER A 181 -2.26 14.46 7.11
C SER A 181 -3.33 14.91 6.12
N ASN A 182 -4.16 15.89 6.47
CA ASN A 182 -5.22 16.37 5.58
C ASN A 182 -4.63 16.98 4.31
N GLU A 183 -3.62 17.84 4.47
CA GLU A 183 -2.92 18.47 3.35
C GLU A 183 -2.25 17.43 2.43
N LEU A 184 -1.65 16.39 3.00
CA LEU A 184 -1.03 15.31 2.25
C LEU A 184 -2.07 14.50 1.45
N VAL A 185 -3.25 14.25 2.03
CA VAL A 185 -4.37 13.61 1.33
C VAL A 185 -4.87 14.51 0.18
N ASP A 186 -4.97 15.83 0.39
CA ASP A 186 -5.35 16.77 -0.66
C ASP A 186 -4.32 16.80 -1.81
N ILE A 187 -3.03 16.75 -1.47
CA ILE A 187 -1.93 16.63 -2.45
C ILE A 187 -2.07 15.36 -3.28
N TYR A 188 -2.34 14.23 -2.62
CA TYR A 188 -2.59 12.95 -3.29
C TYR A 188 -3.79 13.07 -4.24
N TRP A 189 -4.92 13.60 -3.76
CA TRP A 189 -6.14 13.74 -4.54
C TRP A 189 -5.95 14.65 -5.76
N LYS A 190 -5.28 15.80 -5.57
CA LYS A 190 -4.94 16.73 -6.65
C LYS A 190 -4.04 16.07 -7.70
N ALA A 191 -3.03 15.31 -7.28
CA ALA A 191 -2.15 14.59 -8.20
C ALA A 191 -2.92 13.51 -8.98
N LEU A 192 -3.77 12.74 -8.30
CA LEU A 192 -4.58 11.67 -8.88
C LEU A 192 -5.50 12.22 -9.97
N THR A 193 -6.29 13.24 -9.63
CA THR A 193 -7.25 13.88 -10.55
C THR A 193 -6.54 14.56 -11.73
N THR A 194 -5.44 15.28 -11.48
CA THR A 194 -4.64 15.90 -12.54
C THR A 194 -4.09 14.86 -13.51
N HIS A 195 -3.53 13.75 -13.01
CA HIS A 195 -2.99 12.70 -13.85
C HIS A 195 -4.08 11.93 -14.60
N ALA A 196 -5.22 11.65 -13.96
CA ALA A 196 -6.36 11.00 -14.62
C ALA A 196 -6.91 11.87 -15.76
N SER A 197 -7.07 13.18 -15.53
CA SER A 197 -7.52 14.12 -16.55
C SER A 197 -6.58 14.16 -17.76
N LYS A 198 -5.26 14.14 -17.54
CA LYS A 198 -4.25 14.02 -18.62
C LYS A 198 -4.37 12.72 -19.43
N LEU A 199 -4.93 11.67 -18.84
CA LEU A 199 -5.20 10.38 -19.49
C LEU A 199 -6.61 10.32 -20.09
N GLY A 200 -7.37 11.43 -20.11
CA GLY A 200 -8.73 11.50 -20.63
C GLY A 200 -9.78 10.92 -19.68
N VAL A 201 -9.47 10.76 -18.39
CA VAL A 201 -10.38 10.23 -17.37
C VAL A 201 -10.85 11.34 -16.45
N ASP A 202 -12.16 11.57 -16.42
CA ASP A 202 -12.82 12.34 -15.39
C ASP A 202 -13.24 11.41 -14.25
N ILE A 203 -12.54 11.49 -13.11
CA ILE A 203 -12.77 10.63 -11.94
C ILE A 203 -14.16 10.90 -11.34
N GLU A 204 -14.60 12.14 -11.28
CA GLU A 204 -15.92 12.46 -10.71
C GLU A 204 -17.04 11.88 -11.57
N ARG A 205 -16.90 11.99 -12.90
CA ARG A 205 -17.82 11.33 -13.81
C ARG A 205 -17.74 9.81 -13.71
N ALA A 206 -16.54 9.23 -13.67
CA ALA A 206 -16.33 7.79 -13.56
C ALA A 206 -16.86 7.21 -12.25
N THR A 207 -16.92 8.01 -11.18
CA THR A 207 -17.46 7.61 -9.87
C THR A 207 -18.97 7.84 -9.71
N ARG A 208 -19.57 8.72 -10.52
CA ARG A 208 -21.03 8.97 -10.55
C ARG A 208 -21.79 8.01 -11.46
N ILE A 209 -21.17 7.47 -12.51
CA ILE A 209 -21.81 6.51 -13.42
C ILE A 209 -21.73 5.11 -12.83
N GLN A 210 -22.42 4.84 -11.72
CA GLN A 210 -23.01 3.53 -11.41
C GLN A 210 -24.15 3.68 -10.39
N PRO A 211 -25.40 3.75 -10.85
CA PRO A 211 -26.52 3.11 -10.20
C PRO A 211 -26.80 1.79 -10.94
N ILE A 212 -26.46 0.65 -10.34
CA ILE A 212 -27.21 -0.60 -10.50
C ILE A 212 -27.25 -1.28 -9.14
#